data_AF-A0A0G0TCH8-F1
#
_entry.id   AF-A0A0G0TCH8-F1
#
_cell.length_a   1.000
_cell.length_b   1.000
_cell.length_c   1.000
_cell.angle_alpha   90.00
_cell.angle_beta   90.00
_cell.angle_gamma   90.00
#
_symmetry.space_group_name_H-M   'P 1'
#
loop_
_entity.id
_entity.type
_entity.pdbx_description
1 polymer ?
#
loop_
_entity_poly.entity_id
_entity_poly.type
_entity_poly.pdbx_seq_one_letter_code
_entity_poly.pdbx_strand_id
1 'polypeptide(L)'
;MLTSLIAKSAFAVCPVCTVAVGAGLGLAQWFGIDDSISGLWIGALVVSVSIWTINWLNGKNLRFKGRKILIFLGYYAIVILPLWKKGLIGHPYNKLCGIDKLLFGIIFGTILFTAGVLFHNYIRKKNGDVSYFKGQKIVFAVAPIIIASIILYFTC
;
A
#
# COMPACT_ATOMS: atom_id res chain seq x y z
N MET A 1 -39.19 9.71 7.90
CA MET A 1 -38.23 10.82 7.69
C MET A 1 -37.10 10.31 6.82
N LEU A 2 -37.25 10.53 5.51
CA LEU A 2 -36.19 10.35 4.52
C LEU A 2 -35.14 11.44 4.73
N THR A 3 -33.90 11.04 4.99
CA THR A 3 -32.75 11.85 4.58
C THR A 3 -31.79 10.92 3.87
N SER A 4 -31.91 10.95 2.54
CA SER A 4 -30.98 10.38 1.58
C SER A 4 -29.54 10.71 1.99
N LEU A 5 -28.80 9.68 2.42
CA LEU A 5 -27.34 9.68 2.27
C LEU A 5 -27.05 9.56 0.79
N ILE A 6 -27.14 10.71 0.11
CA ILE A 6 -26.58 10.93 -1.22
C ILE A 6 -25.07 10.73 -1.04
N ALA A 7 -24.63 9.47 -1.21
CA ALA A 7 -23.25 9.13 -1.35
C ALA A 7 -22.77 9.78 -2.64
N LYS A 8 -22.33 11.04 -2.54
CA LYS A 8 -21.56 11.72 -3.58
C LYS A 8 -20.49 10.73 -4.03
N SER A 9 -20.55 10.37 -5.32
CA SER A 9 -19.52 9.64 -6.08
C SER A 9 -18.26 9.39 -5.26
N ALA A 10 -18.13 8.16 -4.75
CA ALA A 10 -17.04 7.74 -3.87
C ALA A 10 -15.71 7.84 -4.62
N PHE A 11 -15.14 9.05 -4.60
CA PHE A 11 -13.76 9.29 -4.97
C PHE A 11 -12.89 8.45 -4.05
N ALA A 12 -11.91 7.78 -4.67
CA ALA A 12 -11.03 6.74 -4.18
C ALA A 12 -10.13 7.08 -2.96
N VAL A 13 -10.62 7.80 -1.94
CA VAL A 13 -9.95 7.88 -0.64
C VAL A 13 -9.90 6.45 -0.10
N CYS A 14 -8.72 5.86 0.07
CA CYS A 14 -8.59 4.57 0.77
C CYS A 14 -7.92 4.77 2.14
N PRO A 15 -8.47 5.64 3.01
CA PRO A 15 -7.94 5.78 4.35
C PRO A 15 -8.11 4.45 5.09
N VAL A 16 -9.17 3.69 4.79
CA VAL A 16 -9.37 2.33 5.29
C VAL A 16 -8.26 1.38 4.82
N CYS A 17 -7.81 1.46 3.55
CA CYS A 17 -6.66 0.68 3.11
C CYS A 17 -5.39 1.07 3.89
N THR A 18 -5.20 2.37 4.15
CA THR A 18 -4.04 2.88 4.90
C THR A 18 -4.06 2.39 6.35
N VAL A 19 -5.23 2.45 6.99
CA VAL A 19 -5.43 1.94 8.36
C VAL A 19 -5.21 0.42 8.40
N ALA A 20 -5.75 -0.33 7.44
CA ALA A 20 -5.57 -1.78 7.38
C ALA A 20 -4.09 -2.17 7.19
N VAL A 21 -3.39 -1.48 6.29
CA VAL A 21 -1.96 -1.71 6.04
C VAL A 21 -1.09 -1.26 7.23
N GLY A 22 -1.40 -0.12 7.83
CA GLY A 22 -0.72 0.36 9.04
C GLY A 22 -0.91 -0.56 10.23
N ALA A 23 -2.13 -1.08 10.43
CA ALA A 23 -2.41 -2.09 11.44
C ALA A 23 -1.64 -3.39 11.17
N GLY A 24 -1.60 -3.85 9.92
CA GLY A 24 -0.83 -5.03 9.53
C GLY A 24 0.68 -4.87 9.77
N LEU A 25 1.24 -3.71 9.45
CA LEU A 25 2.65 -3.39 9.74
C LEU A 25 2.91 -3.39 11.26
N GLY A 26 2.05 -2.74 12.05
CA GLY A 26 2.19 -2.69 13.50
C GLY A 26 2.10 -4.07 14.15
N LEU A 27 1.18 -4.92 13.67
CA LEU A 27 1.09 -6.31 14.09
C LEU A 27 2.34 -7.10 13.72
N ALA A 28 2.85 -6.94 12.48
CA ALA A 28 4.06 -7.64 12.05
C ALA A 28 5.28 -7.28 12.93
N GLN A 29 5.43 -6.01 13.31
CA GLN A 29 6.48 -5.58 14.24
C GLN A 29 6.26 -6.11 15.65
N TRP A 30 5.03 -6.15 16.14
CA TRP A 30 4.72 -6.67 17.48
C TRP A 30 5.04 -8.17 17.62
N PHE A 31 4.82 -8.95 16.56
CA PHE A 31 5.19 -10.36 16.50
C PHE A 31 6.67 -10.60 16.20
N GLY A 32 7.48 -9.55 15.98
CA GLY A 32 8.91 -9.68 15.69
C GLY A 32 9.22 -10.39 14.37
N ILE A 33 8.34 -10.24 13.37
CA ILE A 33 8.43 -10.94 12.08
C ILE A 33 9.58 -10.37 11.23
N ASP A 34 10.20 -11.21 10.39
CA ASP A 34 11.25 -10.87 9.42
C ASP A 34 11.05 -9.53 8.69
N ASP A 35 12.19 -8.86 8.46
CA ASP A 35 12.28 -7.56 7.77
C ASP A 35 11.67 -7.58 6.34
N SER A 36 11.60 -8.74 5.70
CA SER A 36 10.97 -8.95 4.40
C SER A 36 9.46 -8.67 4.44
N ILE A 37 8.79 -9.19 5.47
CA ILE A 37 7.34 -9.04 5.65
C ILE A 37 7.06 -7.60 6.06
N SER A 38 7.84 -7.05 7.00
CA SER A 38 7.77 -5.62 7.35
C SER A 38 7.94 -4.73 6.12
N GLY A 39 8.91 -5.02 5.26
CA GLY A 39 9.11 -4.32 3.99
C GLY A 39 7.89 -4.39 3.08
N LEU A 40 7.26 -5.56 2.98
CA LEU A 40 6.06 -5.77 2.17
C LEU A 40 4.89 -4.88 2.61
N TRP A 41 4.66 -4.76 3.92
CA TRP A 41 3.67 -3.85 4.48
C TRP A 41 4.06 -2.37 4.32
N ILE A 42 5.34 -2.03 4.45
CA ILE A 42 5.84 -0.67 4.21
C ILE A 42 5.60 -0.23 2.76
N GLY A 43 5.90 -1.09 1.79
CA GLY A 43 5.64 -0.82 0.36
C GLY A 43 4.16 -0.58 0.08
N ALA A 44 3.29 -1.43 0.63
CA ALA A 44 1.84 -1.24 0.55
C ALA A 44 1.40 0.09 1.20
N LEU A 45 2.01 0.48 2.32
CA LEU A 45 1.68 1.71 3.04
C LEU A 45 2.01 2.93 2.18
N VAL A 46 3.20 2.95 1.58
CA VAL A 46 3.65 4.03 0.68
C VAL A 46 2.66 4.23 -0.47
N VAL A 47 2.22 3.16 -1.13
CA VAL A 47 1.21 3.26 -2.21
C VAL A 47 -0.12 3.77 -1.68
N SER A 48 -0.60 3.23 -0.55
CA SER A 48 -1.91 3.59 0.03
C SER A 48 -1.99 5.06 0.41
N VAL A 49 -0.96 5.58 1.10
CA VAL A 49 -0.86 6.98 1.51
C VAL A 49 -0.67 7.88 0.29
N SER A 50 0.14 7.48 -0.69
CA SER A 50 0.31 8.25 -1.93
C SER A 50 -1.02 8.43 -2.67
N ILE A 51 -1.80 7.37 -2.84
CA ILE A 51 -3.12 7.43 -3.46
C ILE A 51 -4.07 8.31 -2.64
N TRP A 52 -4.04 8.18 -1.31
CA TRP A 52 -4.86 8.99 -0.44
C TRP A 52 -4.54 10.49 -0.57
N THR A 53 -3.26 10.87 -0.50
CA THR A 53 -2.80 12.25 -0.63
C THR A 53 -3.11 12.84 -2.00
N ILE A 54 -2.94 12.06 -3.09
CA ILE A 54 -3.32 12.49 -4.44
C ILE A 54 -4.82 12.81 -4.50
N ASN A 55 -5.67 11.99 -3.87
CA ASN A 55 -7.12 12.18 -3.87
C ASN A 55 -7.56 13.33 -2.97
N TRP A 56 -6.90 13.53 -1.83
CA TRP A 56 -7.12 14.69 -0.98
C TRP A 56 -6.79 16.00 -1.72
N LEU A 57 -5.66 16.05 -2.43
CA LEU A 57 -5.29 17.20 -3.27
C LEU A 57 -6.26 17.42 -4.45
N ASN A 58 -6.82 16.35 -5.02
CA ASN A 58 -7.89 16.46 -6.02
C ASN A 58 -9.13 17.13 -5.44
N GLY A 59 -9.52 16.80 -4.20
CA GLY A 59 -10.64 17.43 -3.51
C GLY A 59 -10.42 18.93 -3.23
N LYS A 60 -9.16 19.37 -3.12
CA LYS A 60 -8.77 20.78 -3.00
C LYS A 60 -8.57 21.50 -4.34
N ASN A 61 -8.81 20.82 -5.46
CA ASN A 61 -8.61 21.32 -6.82
C ASN A 61 -7.17 21.82 -7.13
N LEU A 62 -6.17 21.42 -6.35
CA LEU A 62 -4.77 21.81 -6.52
C LEU A 62 -4.09 20.95 -7.58
N ARG A 63 -4.11 21.35 -8.85
CA ARG A 63 -3.58 20.55 -9.98
C ARG A 63 -2.30 21.17 -10.53
N PHE A 64 -1.20 20.42 -10.51
CA PHE A 64 0.07 20.77 -11.17
C PHE A 64 0.66 19.56 -11.90
N LYS A 65 1.47 19.82 -12.93
CA LYS A 65 2.06 18.77 -13.79
C LYS A 65 3.06 17.94 -12.98
N GLY A 66 2.99 16.61 -13.09
CA GLY A 66 3.90 15.70 -12.36
C GLY A 66 3.54 15.41 -10.90
N ARG A 67 2.49 16.02 -10.33
CA ARG A 67 2.09 15.84 -8.92
C ARG A 67 2.05 14.40 -8.44
N LYS A 68 1.48 13.49 -9.24
CA LYS A 68 1.35 12.07 -8.86
C LYS A 68 2.71 11.40 -8.65
N ILE A 69 3.65 11.64 -9.57
CA ILE A 69 5.00 11.08 -9.49
C ILE A 69 5.78 11.72 -8.34
N LEU A 70 5.64 13.03 -8.16
CA LEU A 70 6.31 13.78 -7.10
C LEU A 70 5.88 13.30 -5.71
N ILE A 71 4.57 13.12 -5.50
CA ILE A 71 4.03 12.63 -4.22
C ILE A 71 4.52 11.20 -3.94
N PHE A 72 4.45 10.33 -4.95
CA PHE A 72 4.88 8.95 -4.81
C PHE A 72 6.36 8.83 -4.47
N LEU A 73 7.23 9.53 -5.23
CA LEU A 73 8.66 9.61 -4.96
C LEU A 73 8.96 10.28 -3.61
N GLY A 74 8.19 11.31 -3.24
CA GLY A 74 8.32 11.99 -1.96
C GLY A 74 8.08 11.04 -0.78
N TYR A 75 7.00 10.25 -0.81
CA TYR A 75 6.76 9.24 0.23
C TYR A 75 7.82 8.14 0.26
N TYR A 76 8.26 7.68 -0.92
CA TYR A 76 9.36 6.74 -1.01
C TYR A 76 10.65 7.28 -0.38
N ALA A 77 11.00 8.53 -0.64
CA ALA A 77 12.18 9.17 -0.06
C ALA A 77 12.04 9.32 1.46
N ILE A 78 10.87 9.75 1.96
CA ILE A 78 10.60 9.89 3.40
C ILE A 78 10.73 8.55 4.13
N VAL A 79 10.40 7.44 3.48
CA VAL A 79 10.54 6.10 4.07
C VAL A 79 11.95 5.54 3.92
N ILE A 80 12.54 5.58 2.72
CA ILE A 80 13.84 4.94 2.44
C ILE A 80 14.99 5.70 3.11
N LEU A 81 15.00 7.05 3.09
CA LEU A 81 16.11 7.83 3.65
C LEU A 81 16.40 7.55 5.14
N PRO A 82 15.42 7.55 6.06
CA PRO A 82 15.68 7.22 7.46
C PRO A 82 16.07 5.75 7.66
N LEU A 83 15.51 4.82 6.87
CA LEU A 83 15.88 3.41 6.92
C LEU A 83 17.33 3.19 6.49
N TRP A 84 17.78 3.90 5.46
CA TRP A 84 19.17 3.88 5.00
C TRP A 84 20.12 4.52 6.01
N LYS A 85 19.76 5.67 6.60
CA LYS A 85 20.57 6.32 7.65
C LYS A 85 20.72 5.46 8.91
N LYS A 86 19.69 4.68 9.25
CA LYS A 86 19.75 3.72 10.36
C LYS A 86 20.55 2.46 10.04
N GLY A 87 21.08 2.33 8.81
CA GLY A 87 21.85 1.16 8.38
C GLY A 87 21.00 -0.11 8.26
N LEU A 88 19.67 -0.01 8.26
CA LEU A 88 18.76 -1.16 8.12
C LEU A 88 18.76 -1.70 6.69
N ILE A 89 18.92 -0.80 5.71
CA ILE A 89 19.07 -1.11 4.29
C ILE A 89 20.56 -1.25 3.97
N GLY A 90 20.98 -2.44 3.52
CA GLY A 90 22.35 -2.75 3.12
C GLY A 90 23.20 -3.43 4.20
N HIS A 91 22.62 -3.82 5.33
CA HIS A 91 23.35 -4.53 6.38
C HIS A 91 23.73 -5.96 5.91
N PRO A 92 24.99 -6.42 6.07
CA PRO A 92 25.41 -7.77 5.70
C PRO A 92 24.56 -8.92 6.29
N TYR A 93 23.96 -8.72 7.47
CA TYR A 93 23.11 -9.73 8.13
C TYR A 93 21.65 -9.70 7.67
N ASN A 94 21.24 -8.72 6.86
CA ASN A 94 19.86 -8.54 6.41
C ASN A 94 19.68 -8.78 4.91
N LYS A 95 20.30 -9.85 4.40
CA LYS A 95 20.21 -10.25 2.98
C LYS A 95 19.29 -11.46 2.80
N LEU A 96 18.35 -11.36 1.86
CA LEU A 96 17.62 -12.47 1.25
C LEU A 96 18.30 -12.74 -0.10
N CYS A 97 18.94 -13.89 -0.25
CA CYS A 97 19.53 -14.30 -1.53
C CYS A 97 20.45 -13.24 -2.19
N GLY A 98 21.20 -12.47 -1.39
CA GLY A 98 22.12 -11.42 -1.87
C GLY A 98 21.52 -10.02 -2.03
N ILE A 99 20.19 -9.87 -1.94
CA ILE A 99 19.46 -8.59 -1.96
C ILE A 99 19.01 -8.26 -0.54
N ASP A 100 18.96 -6.98 -0.18
CA ASP A 100 18.44 -6.53 1.12
C ASP A 100 16.98 -6.97 1.33
N LYS A 101 16.71 -7.71 2.41
CA LYS A 101 15.40 -8.31 2.70
C LYS A 101 14.29 -7.27 2.71
N LEU A 102 14.57 -6.15 3.37
CA LEU A 102 13.64 -5.05 3.56
C LEU A 102 13.32 -4.35 2.24
N LEU A 103 14.35 -4.04 1.44
CA LEU A 103 14.17 -3.39 0.14
C LEU A 103 13.38 -4.27 -0.84
N PHE A 104 13.68 -5.58 -0.87
CA PHE A 104 12.91 -6.54 -1.67
C PHE A 104 11.44 -6.54 -1.25
N GLY A 105 11.17 -6.61 0.06
CA GLY A 105 9.83 -6.51 0.61
C GLY A 105 9.12 -5.23 0.16
N ILE A 106 9.75 -4.07 0.28
CA ILE A 106 9.18 -2.77 -0.11
C ILE A 106 8.79 -2.75 -1.58
N ILE A 107 9.67 -3.21 -2.46
CA ILE A 107 9.39 -3.24 -3.91
C ILE A 107 8.24 -4.21 -4.19
N PHE A 108 8.30 -5.41 -3.64
CA PHE A 108 7.30 -6.45 -3.90
C PHE A 108 5.92 -6.08 -3.35
N GLY A 109 5.85 -5.54 -2.14
CA GLY A 109 4.61 -5.03 -1.53
C GLY A 109 3.99 -3.89 -2.32
N THR A 110 4.81 -3.01 -2.88
CA THR A 110 4.35 -1.92 -3.76
C THR A 110 3.71 -2.46 -5.03
N ILE A 111 4.34 -3.46 -5.66
CA ILE A 111 3.81 -4.13 -6.86
C ILE A 111 2.49 -4.81 -6.55
N LEU A 112 2.44 -5.65 -5.50
CA LEU A 112 1.24 -6.41 -5.12
C LEU A 112 0.06 -5.49 -4.77
N PHE A 113 0.29 -4.47 -3.96
CA PHE A 113 -0.77 -3.54 -3.57
C PHE A 113 -1.29 -2.76 -4.79
N THR A 114 -0.40 -2.29 -5.65
CA THR A 114 -0.77 -1.59 -6.89
C THR A 114 -1.56 -2.51 -7.82
N ALA A 115 -1.10 -3.74 -8.01
CA ALA A 115 -1.80 -4.75 -8.81
C ALA A 115 -3.19 -5.03 -8.25
N GLY A 116 -3.34 -5.16 -6.93
CA GLY A 116 -4.62 -5.35 -6.25
C GLY A 116 -5.61 -4.20 -6.50
N VAL A 117 -5.14 -2.95 -6.41
CA VAL A 117 -5.96 -1.76 -6.71
C VAL A 117 -6.34 -1.70 -8.20
N LEU A 118 -5.40 -2.02 -9.09
CA LEU A 118 -5.67 -2.05 -10.54
C LEU A 118 -6.67 -3.14 -10.90
N PHE A 119 -6.52 -4.33 -10.31
CA PHE A 119 -7.42 -5.46 -10.52
C PHE A 119 -8.83 -5.14 -10.05
N HIS A 120 -8.99 -4.53 -8.86
CA HIS A 120 -10.28 -4.01 -8.41
C HIS A 120 -10.91 -3.06 -9.44
N ASN A 121 -10.14 -2.11 -9.96
CA ASN A 121 -10.65 -1.12 -10.91
C ASN A 121 -11.01 -1.74 -12.25
N TYR A 122 -10.25 -2.74 -12.71
CA TYR A 122 -10.55 -3.49 -13.92
C TYR A 122 -11.88 -4.24 -13.80
N ILE A 123 -12.06 -4.97 -12.70
CA ILE A 123 -13.28 -5.73 -12.44
C ILE A 123 -14.49 -4.80 -12.26
N ARG A 124 -14.33 -3.70 -11.51
CA ARG A 124 -15.37 -2.69 -11.32
C ARG A 124 -15.83 -2.09 -12.65
N LYS A 125 -14.91 -1.78 -13.56
CA LYS A 125 -15.25 -1.25 -14.89
C LYS A 125 -16.05 -2.26 -15.74
N LYS A 126 -15.73 -3.55 -15.64
CA LYS A 126 -16.50 -4.60 -16.33
C LYS A 126 -17.91 -4.78 -15.76
N ASN A 127 -18.11 -4.44 -14.49
CA ASN A 127 -19.38 -4.58 -13.80
C ASN A 127 -20.18 -3.26 -13.76
N GLY A 128 -20.11 -2.45 -14.82
CA GLY A 128 -20.88 -1.19 -14.93
C GLY A 128 -20.49 -0.14 -13.89
N ASP A 129 -19.21 -0.07 -13.52
CA ASP A 129 -18.66 0.78 -12.46
C ASP A 129 -19.16 0.49 -11.03
N VAL A 130 -19.81 -0.65 -10.84
CA VAL A 130 -20.31 -1.13 -9.54
C VAL A 130 -19.38 -2.20 -8.96
N SER A 131 -19.03 -2.07 -7.69
CA SER A 131 -18.33 -3.13 -6.95
C SER A 131 -19.31 -4.26 -6.58
N TYR A 132 -18.89 -5.52 -6.73
CA TYR A 132 -19.68 -6.71 -6.39
C TYR A 132 -20.10 -6.76 -4.92
N PHE A 133 -19.25 -6.28 -4.02
CA PHE A 133 -19.54 -6.24 -2.59
C PHE A 133 -18.86 -5.04 -1.90
N LYS A 134 -19.35 -4.69 -0.72
CA LYS A 134 -18.81 -3.60 0.09
C LYS A 134 -17.40 -3.95 0.57
N GLY A 135 -16.42 -3.09 0.30
CA GLY A 135 -15.03 -3.31 0.70
C GLY A 135 -14.18 -4.11 -0.30
N GLN A 136 -14.70 -4.43 -1.49
CA GLN A 136 -13.99 -5.16 -2.54
C GLN A 136 -12.57 -4.60 -2.84
N LYS A 137 -12.41 -3.27 -2.84
CA LYS A 137 -11.10 -2.63 -3.04
C LYS A 137 -10.09 -2.99 -1.95
N ILE A 138 -10.53 -3.04 -0.69
CA ILE A 138 -9.67 -3.36 0.45
C ILE A 138 -9.23 -4.81 0.35
N VAL A 139 -10.17 -5.72 0.09
CA VAL A 139 -9.89 -7.14 -0.08
C VAL A 139 -8.87 -7.36 -1.21
N PHE A 140 -9.10 -6.79 -2.39
CA PHE A 140 -8.16 -6.96 -3.49
C PHE A 140 -6.80 -6.28 -3.28
N ALA A 141 -6.72 -5.22 -2.48
CA ALA A 141 -5.44 -4.55 -2.20
C ALA A 141 -4.66 -5.23 -1.06
N VAL A 142 -5.34 -5.74 -0.02
CA VAL A 142 -4.71 -6.27 1.20
C VAL A 142 -4.56 -7.80 1.16
N ALA A 143 -5.48 -8.54 0.54
CA ALA A 143 -5.36 -10.00 0.47
C ALA A 143 -4.06 -10.48 -0.20
N PRO A 144 -3.58 -9.89 -1.32
CA PRO A 144 -2.30 -10.28 -1.91
C PRO A 144 -1.12 -10.05 -0.97
N ILE A 145 -1.18 -9.00 -0.14
CA ILE A 145 -0.15 -8.67 0.85
C ILE A 145 -0.12 -9.71 1.97
N ILE A 146 -1.28 -10.11 2.48
CA ILE A 146 -1.39 -11.17 3.49
C ILE A 146 -0.89 -12.50 2.94
N ILE A 147 -1.32 -12.89 1.74
CA ILE A 147 -0.89 -14.12 1.09
C ILE A 147 0.63 -14.12 0.89
N ALA A 148 1.19 -13.03 0.38
CA ALA A 148 2.64 -12.90 0.21
C ALA A 148 3.39 -12.92 1.54
N SER A 149 2.81 -12.35 2.62
CA SER A 149 3.40 -12.41 3.95
C SER A 149 3.47 -13.87 4.46
N ILE A 150 2.41 -14.65 4.25
CA ILE A 150 2.38 -16.07 4.62
C ILE A 150 3.40 -16.85 3.80
N ILE A 151 3.49 -16.62 2.49
CA ILE A 151 4.46 -17.29 1.62
C ILE A 151 5.89 -16.96 2.05
N LEU A 152 6.19 -15.67 2.30
CA LEU A 152 7.50 -15.24 2.77
C LEU A 152 7.83 -15.78 4.17
N TYR A 153 6.84 -16.01 5.02
CA TYR A 153 7.05 -16.64 6.32
C TYR A 153 7.51 -18.10 6.19
N PHE A 154 7.04 -18.82 5.16
CA PHE A 154 7.49 -20.19 4.87
C PHE A 154 8.71 -20.27 3.95
N THR A 155 9.06 -19.16 3.29
CA THR A 155 10.16 -19.09 2.34
C THR A 155 11.32 -18.34 2.99
N CYS A 156 12.23 -19.13 3.57
CA CYS A 156 13.40 -18.75 4.39
C CYS A 156 13.08 -18.41 5.85
#